data_AF-A0A849TGV7-F1
#
_entry.id   AF-A0A849TGV7-F1
#
_cell.length_a   1.000
_cell.length_b   1.000
_cell.length_c   1.000
_cell.angle_alpha   90.00
_cell.angle_beta   90.00
_cell.angle_gamma   90.00
#
_symmetry.space_group_name_H-M   'P 1'
#
loop_
_entity.id
_entity.type
_entity.pdbx_description
1 polymer ?
#
loop_
_entity_poly.entity_id
_entity_poly.type
_entity_poly.pdbx_seq_one_letter_code
_entity_poly.pdbx_strand_id
1 'polypeptide(L)'
;DRTTCVLFGDGAGAVVLRASETPGIVACKLHADGSHRDMLKADGNVRNGVVQGDPFIKMEGQAVFKFAVKVLSEVVEEVLEENNLKGTDISWLIPHQANIRIMEATAKKLGLSMDNVVVTVAKHGNTSAASIPLALDTAVRDGRVQAGQNILLEAVGGGFTWGAILIRW
;
A
#
# COMPACT_ATOMS: atom_id res chain seq x y z
N ASP A 1 -20.04 10.83 -7.17
CA ASP A 1 -20.44 9.62 -6.44
C ASP A 1 -19.92 9.71 -5.00
N ARG A 2 -20.81 9.67 -4.00
CA ARG A 2 -20.42 9.78 -2.58
C ARG A 2 -19.58 8.58 -2.12
N THR A 3 -19.65 7.45 -2.81
CA THR A 3 -18.90 6.24 -2.43
C THR A 3 -17.40 6.36 -2.68
N THR A 4 -16.97 7.25 -3.58
CA THR A 4 -15.55 7.43 -3.93
C THR A 4 -15.04 8.85 -3.68
N CYS A 5 -15.86 9.89 -3.87
CA CYS A 5 -15.39 11.28 -3.80
C CYS A 5 -14.96 11.74 -2.40
N VAL A 6 -15.27 10.98 -1.35
CA VAL A 6 -14.86 11.25 0.04
C VAL A 6 -13.60 10.47 0.45
N LEU A 7 -13.11 9.58 -0.41
CA LEU A 7 -12.01 8.65 -0.09
C LEU A 7 -10.67 9.15 -0.62
N PHE A 8 -10.63 9.66 -1.85
CA PHE A 8 -9.39 9.97 -2.54
C PHE A 8 -8.94 11.41 -2.31
N GLY A 9 -7.63 11.59 -2.25
CA GLY A 9 -6.97 12.89 -2.20
C GLY A 9 -5.77 12.93 -3.16
N ASP A 10 -5.17 14.10 -3.29
CA ASP A 10 -4.01 14.32 -4.14
C ASP A 10 -2.73 14.45 -3.30
N GLY A 11 -1.60 14.03 -3.85
CA GLY A 11 -0.30 14.17 -3.21
C GLY A 11 0.83 13.54 -4.00
N ALA A 12 2.06 13.78 -3.55
CA ALA A 12 3.26 13.18 -4.11
C ALA A 12 4.26 12.88 -3.00
N GLY A 13 4.92 11.73 -3.10
CA GLY A 13 6.04 11.36 -2.25
C GLY A 13 7.17 10.81 -3.12
N ALA A 14 8.41 10.92 -2.63
CA ALA A 14 9.59 10.50 -3.36
C ALA A 14 10.60 9.84 -2.43
N VAL A 15 11.43 8.97 -2.99
CA VAL A 15 12.55 8.31 -2.30
C VAL A 15 13.76 8.37 -3.23
N VAL A 16 14.94 8.61 -2.65
CA VAL A 16 16.22 8.52 -3.36
C VAL A 16 16.92 7.24 -2.93
N LEU A 17 17.30 6.42 -3.90
CA LEU A 17 18.07 5.20 -3.67
C LEU A 17 19.52 5.40 -4.11
N ARG A 18 20.44 4.71 -3.43
CA ARG A 18 21.85 4.67 -3.78
C ARG A 18 22.37 3.23 -3.73
N ALA A 19 23.44 2.96 -4.45
CA ALA A 19 24.20 1.72 -4.28
C ALA A 19 24.75 1.65 -2.84
N SER A 20 24.80 0.44 -2.29
CA SER A 20 25.24 0.16 -0.93
C SER A 20 25.89 -1.22 -0.86
N GLU A 21 26.88 -1.38 0.02
CA GLU A 21 27.48 -2.69 0.34
C GLU A 21 26.61 -3.51 1.29
N THR A 22 25.77 -2.83 2.09
CA THR A 22 24.77 -3.47 2.97
C THR A 22 23.36 -3.35 2.38
N PRO A 23 22.48 -4.33 2.61
CA PRO A 23 21.11 -4.28 2.11
C PRO A 23 20.31 -3.10 2.67
N GLY A 24 19.67 -2.34 1.78
CA GLY A 24 18.56 -1.44 2.10
C GLY A 24 17.25 -2.15 1.80
N ILE A 25 16.86 -2.22 0.53
CA ILE A 25 15.79 -3.10 0.07
C ILE A 25 16.27 -4.55 0.17
N VAL A 26 15.58 -5.37 0.96
CA VAL A 26 15.92 -6.77 1.23
C VAL A 26 15.17 -7.71 0.29
N ALA A 27 13.86 -7.50 0.14
CA ALA A 27 13.00 -8.34 -0.69
C ALA A 27 11.85 -7.53 -1.29
N CYS A 28 11.34 -7.99 -2.43
CA CYS A 28 10.22 -7.39 -3.14
C CYS A 28 9.39 -8.50 -3.80
N LYS A 29 8.08 -8.50 -3.56
CA LYS A 29 7.11 -9.40 -4.21
C LYS A 29 6.04 -8.58 -4.88
N LEU A 30 5.73 -8.93 -6.13
CA LEU A 30 4.77 -8.24 -6.97
C LEU A 30 3.88 -9.26 -7.67
N HIS A 31 2.58 -9.00 -7.66
CA HIS A 31 1.56 -9.91 -8.18
C HIS A 31 0.47 -9.14 -8.90
N ALA A 32 -0.26 -9.83 -9.77
CA ALA A 32 -1.39 -9.27 -10.49
C ALA A 32 -2.43 -10.34 -10.86
N ASP A 33 -3.71 -9.96 -10.88
CA ASP A 33 -4.82 -10.76 -11.39
C ASP A 33 -5.86 -9.87 -12.10
N GLY A 34 -5.86 -9.94 -13.42
CA GLY A 34 -6.75 -9.16 -14.29
C GLY A 34 -8.22 -9.61 -14.27
N SER A 35 -8.54 -10.77 -13.69
CA SER A 35 -9.91 -11.29 -13.63
C SER A 35 -10.84 -10.43 -12.74
N HIS A 36 -10.25 -9.60 -11.88
CA HIS A 36 -10.96 -8.73 -10.94
C HIS A 36 -11.06 -7.26 -11.39
N ARG A 37 -10.65 -6.93 -12.61
CA ARG A 37 -10.59 -5.54 -13.13
C ARG A 37 -11.89 -4.75 -12.95
N ASP A 38 -13.04 -5.43 -12.98
CA ASP A 38 -14.35 -4.78 -12.91
C ASP A 38 -14.68 -4.21 -11.52
N MET A 39 -14.02 -4.69 -10.45
CA MET A 39 -14.28 -4.23 -9.09
C MET A 39 -13.66 -2.86 -8.77
N LEU A 40 -12.63 -2.42 -9.50
CA LEU A 40 -11.99 -1.11 -9.32
C LEU A 40 -11.37 -0.64 -10.63
N LYS A 41 -11.97 0.38 -11.24
CA LYS A 41 -11.57 0.88 -12.57
C LYS A 41 -11.93 2.33 -12.82
N ALA A 42 -11.24 2.92 -13.78
CA ALA A 42 -11.65 4.14 -14.48
C ALA A 42 -11.56 3.83 -15.98
N ASP A 43 -12.68 3.51 -16.60
CA ASP A 43 -12.76 3.04 -18.00
C ASP A 43 -12.85 4.20 -18.99
N GLY A 44 -12.09 5.27 -18.75
CA GLY A 44 -12.05 6.46 -19.57
C GLY A 44 -10.73 6.58 -20.33
N ASN A 45 -10.79 7.03 -21.58
CA ASN A 45 -9.60 7.36 -22.36
C ASN A 45 -9.87 8.58 -23.25
N VAL A 46 -8.82 9.23 -23.75
CA VAL A 46 -8.92 10.33 -24.70
C VAL A 46 -8.60 9.81 -26.10
N ARG A 47 -9.52 10.02 -27.04
CA ARG A 47 -9.33 9.72 -28.47
C ARG A 47 -9.77 10.92 -29.30
N ASN A 48 -8.89 11.41 -30.16
CA ASN A 48 -9.14 12.59 -31.02
C ASN A 48 -9.62 13.82 -30.22
N GLY A 49 -9.06 14.05 -29.04
CA GLY A 49 -9.43 15.19 -28.18
C GLY A 49 -10.76 15.04 -27.44
N VAL A 50 -11.42 13.87 -27.53
CA VAL A 50 -12.70 13.61 -26.86
C VAL A 50 -12.55 12.47 -25.85
N VAL A 51 -13.20 12.60 -24.70
CA VAL A 51 -13.30 11.53 -23.70
C VAL A 51 -14.21 10.42 -24.21
N GLN A 52 -13.70 9.20 -24.22
CA GLN A 52 -14.42 7.96 -24.53
C GLN A 52 -14.53 7.12 -23.26
N GLY A 53 -15.68 6.47 -23.07
CA GLY A 53 -15.94 5.67 -21.87
C GLY A 53 -16.26 6.51 -20.64
N ASP A 54 -15.95 6.00 -19.45
CA ASP A 54 -16.25 6.66 -18.18
C ASP A 54 -14.95 7.03 -17.43
N PRO A 55 -14.58 8.32 -17.40
CA PRO A 55 -13.32 8.76 -16.80
C PRO A 55 -13.34 8.77 -15.27
N PHE A 56 -14.48 8.45 -14.63
CA PHE A 56 -14.60 8.46 -13.18
C PHE A 56 -14.31 7.09 -12.57
N ILE A 57 -13.68 7.10 -11.39
CA ILE A 57 -13.41 5.88 -10.63
C ILE A 57 -14.72 5.23 -10.21
N LYS A 58 -14.86 3.94 -10.54
CA LYS A 58 -15.89 3.04 -10.05
C LYS A 58 -15.26 1.98 -9.16
N MET A 59 -15.91 1.68 -8.04
CA MET A 59 -15.38 0.76 -7.05
C MET A 59 -16.49 -0.05 -6.36
N GLU A 60 -16.34 -1.36 -6.33
CA GLU A 60 -17.13 -2.29 -5.52
C GLU A 60 -16.48 -2.47 -4.15
N GLY A 61 -16.71 -1.50 -3.24
CA GLY A 61 -15.94 -1.38 -1.99
C GLY A 61 -15.89 -2.65 -1.13
N GLN A 62 -16.98 -3.43 -1.04
CA GLN A 62 -16.97 -4.68 -0.28
C GLN A 62 -16.11 -5.78 -0.92
N ALA A 63 -16.16 -5.90 -2.26
CA ALA A 63 -15.38 -6.89 -2.98
C ALA A 63 -13.88 -6.53 -2.91
N VAL A 64 -13.56 -5.26 -3.14
CA VAL A 64 -12.21 -4.69 -3.01
C VAL A 64 -11.65 -4.93 -1.60
N PHE A 65 -12.44 -4.67 -0.55
CA PHE A 65 -12.00 -4.88 0.83
C PHE A 65 -11.63 -6.35 1.12
N LYS A 66 -12.49 -7.29 0.73
CA LYS A 66 -12.25 -8.72 0.95
C LYS A 66 -11.03 -9.21 0.18
N PHE A 67 -10.88 -8.77 -1.07
CA PHE A 67 -9.74 -9.10 -1.90
C PHE A 67 -8.44 -8.55 -1.29
N ALA A 68 -8.43 -7.25 -0.95
CA ALA A 68 -7.30 -6.56 -0.33
C ALA A 68 -6.79 -7.28 0.92
N VAL A 69 -7.67 -7.55 1.90
CA VAL A 69 -7.28 -8.21 3.16
C VAL A 69 -6.75 -9.64 2.94
N LYS A 70 -7.17 -10.32 1.87
CA LYS A 70 -6.63 -11.64 1.52
C LYS A 70 -5.21 -11.49 0.97
N VAL A 71 -5.06 -10.78 -0.16
CA VAL A 71 -3.80 -10.76 -0.92
C VAL A 71 -2.67 -10.02 -0.22
N LEU A 72 -2.99 -8.99 0.58
CA LEU A 72 -2.01 -8.26 1.38
C LEU A 72 -1.39 -9.17 2.44
N SER A 73 -2.19 -9.99 3.12
CA SER A 73 -1.65 -10.93 4.11
C SER A 73 -0.80 -12.02 3.47
N GLU A 74 -1.27 -12.58 2.35
CA GLU A 74 -0.53 -13.63 1.62
C GLU A 74 0.83 -13.10 1.12
N VAL A 75 0.88 -11.89 0.54
CA VAL A 75 2.15 -11.34 0.04
C VAL A 75 3.11 -10.94 1.17
N VAL A 76 2.59 -10.51 2.31
CA VAL A 76 3.44 -10.24 3.47
C VAL A 76 4.00 -11.53 4.05
N GLU A 77 3.18 -12.56 4.23
CA GLU A 77 3.64 -13.88 4.67
C GLU A 77 4.73 -14.41 3.75
N GLU A 78 4.55 -14.30 2.43
CA GLU A 78 5.56 -14.68 1.43
C GLU A 78 6.90 -13.96 1.66
N VAL A 79 6.88 -12.63 1.86
CA VAL A 79 8.09 -11.84 2.11
C VAL A 79 8.75 -12.25 3.43
N LEU A 80 7.97 -12.46 4.49
CA LEU A 80 8.50 -12.82 5.81
C LEU A 80 9.13 -14.23 5.81
N GLU A 81 8.44 -15.21 5.22
CA GLU A 81 8.90 -16.60 5.13
C GLU A 81 10.20 -16.72 4.34
N GLU A 82 10.30 -16.08 3.17
CA GLU A 82 11.53 -16.09 2.34
C GLU A 82 12.74 -15.50 3.08
N ASN A 83 12.50 -14.61 4.04
CA ASN A 83 13.54 -13.93 4.81
C ASN A 83 13.72 -14.49 6.22
N ASN A 84 13.04 -15.59 6.57
CA ASN A 84 13.05 -16.22 7.90
C ASN A 84 12.69 -15.23 9.03
N LEU A 85 11.75 -14.32 8.76
CA LEU A 85 11.24 -13.34 9.72
C LEU A 85 9.83 -13.70 10.17
N LYS A 86 9.44 -13.14 11.30
CA LYS A 86 8.06 -13.14 11.82
C LYS A 86 7.53 -11.71 11.80
N GLY A 87 6.20 -11.57 11.90
CA GLY A 87 5.58 -10.24 12.00
C GLY A 87 6.14 -9.41 13.17
N THR A 88 6.52 -10.05 14.28
CA THR A 88 7.16 -9.40 15.44
C THR A 88 8.56 -8.83 15.17
N ASP A 89 9.21 -9.23 14.07
CA ASP A 89 10.52 -8.70 13.67
C ASP A 89 10.39 -7.39 12.86
N ILE A 90 9.16 -7.01 12.49
CA ILE A 90 8.86 -5.77 11.77
C ILE A 90 8.70 -4.62 12.75
N SER A 91 9.52 -3.58 12.61
CA SER A 91 9.45 -2.39 13.45
C SER A 91 8.29 -1.47 13.02
N TRP A 92 8.11 -1.33 11.70
CA TRP A 92 7.06 -0.48 11.11
C TRP A 92 6.40 -1.14 9.90
N LEU A 93 5.07 -1.21 9.91
CA LEU A 93 4.25 -1.45 8.74
C LEU A 93 3.84 -0.10 8.14
N ILE A 94 4.11 0.10 6.85
CA ILE A 94 3.70 1.29 6.10
C ILE A 94 2.84 0.84 4.92
N PRO A 95 1.53 0.66 5.14
CA PRO A 95 0.64 0.15 4.11
C PRO A 95 0.17 1.27 3.17
N HIS A 96 -0.39 0.88 2.02
CA HIS A 96 -1.21 1.78 1.21
C HIS A 96 -2.37 2.35 2.06
N GLN A 97 -2.54 3.67 2.00
CA GLN A 97 -3.47 4.42 2.85
C GLN A 97 -4.91 4.40 2.28
N ALA A 98 -5.45 3.20 2.03
CA ALA A 98 -6.78 3.03 1.42
C ALA A 98 -7.91 3.27 2.42
N ASN A 99 -7.87 2.58 3.56
CA ASN A 99 -8.89 2.61 4.58
C ASN A 99 -8.32 2.05 5.89
N ILE A 100 -8.66 2.66 7.03
CA ILE A 100 -8.18 2.23 8.35
C ILE A 100 -8.52 0.76 8.66
N ARG A 101 -9.68 0.29 8.22
CA ARG A 101 -10.13 -1.10 8.46
C ARG A 101 -9.29 -2.15 7.72
N ILE A 102 -8.73 -1.80 6.56
CA ILE A 102 -7.81 -2.70 5.83
C ILE A 102 -6.50 -2.77 6.59
N MET A 103 -5.96 -1.61 7.02
CA MET A 103 -4.72 -1.53 7.79
C MET A 103 -4.80 -2.30 9.11
N GLU A 104 -5.91 -2.14 9.85
CA GLU A 104 -6.18 -2.92 11.07
C GLU A 104 -6.25 -4.42 10.82
N ALA A 105 -6.89 -4.84 9.72
CA ALA A 105 -7.02 -6.25 9.37
C ALA A 105 -5.67 -6.87 8.99
N THR A 106 -4.84 -6.17 8.21
CA THR A 106 -3.48 -6.63 7.89
C THR A 106 -2.64 -6.68 9.16
N ALA A 107 -2.58 -5.61 9.95
CA ALA A 107 -1.79 -5.56 11.19
C ALA A 107 -2.15 -6.69 12.16
N LYS A 108 -3.45 -6.95 12.34
CA LYS A 108 -3.94 -8.06 13.18
C LYS A 108 -3.46 -9.42 12.69
N LYS A 109 -3.50 -9.68 11.38
CA LYS A 109 -3.01 -10.96 10.82
C LYS A 109 -1.50 -11.13 10.99
N LEU A 110 -0.75 -10.03 10.95
CA LEU A 110 0.70 -10.02 11.20
C LEU A 110 1.06 -10.08 12.69
N GLY A 111 0.08 -10.04 13.60
CA GLY A 111 0.34 -9.96 15.04
C GLY A 111 1.01 -8.65 15.46
N LEU A 112 0.84 -7.58 14.69
CA LEU A 112 1.40 -6.26 14.95
C LEU A 112 0.40 -5.37 15.70
N SER A 113 0.90 -4.55 16.63
CA SER A 113 0.12 -3.45 17.23
C SER A 113 -0.09 -2.36 16.18
N MET A 114 -1.23 -1.66 16.25
CA MET A 114 -1.45 -0.45 15.46
C MET A 114 -0.44 0.66 15.79
N ASP A 115 0.20 0.60 16.96
CA ASP A 115 1.29 1.52 17.33
C ASP A 115 2.54 1.34 16.44
N ASN A 116 2.67 0.18 15.79
CA ASN A 116 3.72 -0.14 14.82
C ASN A 116 3.26 0.06 13.36
N VAL A 117 2.11 0.72 13.13
CA VAL A 117 1.57 0.99 11.80
C VAL A 117 1.59 2.49 11.54
N VAL A 118 2.17 2.89 10.40
CA VAL A 118 2.14 4.30 9.99
C VAL A 118 0.79 4.60 9.33
N VAL A 119 -0.03 5.38 10.03
CA VAL A 119 -1.37 5.79 9.58
C VAL A 119 -1.39 7.28 9.28
N THR A 120 -1.62 7.64 8.02
CA THR A 120 -1.81 9.03 7.56
C THR A 120 -3.12 9.25 6.80
N VAL A 121 -3.93 8.20 6.58
CA VAL A 121 -5.18 8.27 5.81
C VAL A 121 -6.15 9.33 6.33
N ALA A 122 -6.21 9.58 7.64
CA ALA A 122 -7.08 10.59 8.23
C ALA A 122 -6.72 12.03 7.81
N LYS A 123 -5.44 12.27 7.47
CA LYS A 123 -4.92 13.58 7.07
C LYS A 123 -4.86 13.73 5.55
N HIS A 124 -4.49 12.68 4.83
CA HIS A 124 -4.21 12.74 3.39
C HIS A 124 -5.30 12.12 2.51
N GLY A 125 -6.20 11.32 3.09
CA GLY A 125 -7.06 10.42 2.33
C GLY A 125 -6.25 9.33 1.61
N ASN A 126 -6.89 8.66 0.66
CA ASN A 126 -6.23 7.73 -0.25
C ASN A 126 -5.60 8.51 -1.42
N THR A 127 -4.27 8.62 -1.43
CA THR A 127 -3.51 9.34 -2.47
C THR A 127 -2.92 8.38 -3.52
N SER A 128 -3.53 7.20 -3.69
CA SER A 128 -3.10 6.18 -4.64
C SER A 128 -1.61 5.84 -4.44
N ALA A 129 -0.81 5.85 -5.51
CA ALA A 129 0.62 5.58 -5.51
C ALA A 129 1.44 6.48 -4.58
N ALA A 130 0.98 7.70 -4.27
CA ALA A 130 1.69 8.61 -3.37
C ALA A 130 1.55 8.21 -1.89
N SER A 131 0.61 7.32 -1.55
CA SER A 131 0.26 7.03 -0.16
C SER A 131 1.42 6.51 0.68
N ILE A 132 2.15 5.53 0.16
CA ILE A 132 3.29 4.91 0.88
C ILE A 132 4.45 5.89 1.03
N PRO A 133 4.97 6.55 -0.03
CA PRO A 133 6.10 7.46 0.14
C PRO A 133 5.74 8.70 0.97
N LEU A 134 4.49 9.19 0.94
CA LEU A 134 4.03 10.23 1.88
C LEU A 134 4.05 9.77 3.34
N ALA A 135 3.56 8.55 3.60
CA ALA A 135 3.54 7.96 4.94
C ALA A 135 4.97 7.68 5.45
N LEU A 136 5.84 7.16 4.58
CA LEU A 136 7.26 6.91 4.88
C LEU A 136 7.98 8.22 5.23
N ASP A 137 7.87 9.26 4.39
CA ASP A 137 8.49 10.56 4.66
C ASP A 137 7.99 11.16 6.00
N THR A 138 6.69 11.04 6.29
CA THR A 138 6.12 11.47 7.57
C THR A 138 6.79 10.75 8.75
N ALA A 139 6.86 9.42 8.72
CA ALA A 139 7.40 8.61 9.82
C ALA A 139 8.93 8.74 9.97
N VAL A 140 9.64 9.04 8.89
CA VAL A 140 11.08 9.35 8.94
C VAL A 140 11.31 10.71 9.58
N ARG A 141 10.58 11.74 9.15
CA ARG A 141 10.76 13.12 9.65
C ARG A 141 10.33 13.32 11.10
N ASP A 142 9.38 12.54 11.59
CA ASP A 142 8.95 12.60 12.98
C ASP A 142 9.72 11.65 13.92
N GLY A 143 10.72 10.93 13.39
CA GLY A 143 11.67 10.15 14.18
C GLY A 143 11.20 8.76 14.60
N ARG A 144 10.01 8.33 14.15
CA ARG A 144 9.52 6.96 14.37
C ARG A 144 10.38 5.93 13.64
N VAL A 145 10.62 6.16 12.36
CA VAL A 145 11.48 5.33 11.52
C VAL A 145 12.94 5.71 11.72
N GLN A 146 13.76 4.74 12.11
CA GLN A 146 15.18 4.91 12.45
C GLN A 146 16.04 3.86 11.74
N ALA A 147 17.32 4.18 11.53
CA ALA A 147 18.26 3.28 10.87
C ALA A 147 18.41 1.95 11.64
N GLY A 148 18.59 0.86 10.90
CA GLY A 148 18.66 -0.51 11.39
C GLY A 148 17.29 -1.18 11.57
N GLN A 149 16.17 -0.46 11.45
CA GLN A 149 14.83 -1.03 11.62
C GLN A 149 14.36 -1.81 10.39
N ASN A 150 13.56 -2.86 10.62
CA ASN A 150 12.85 -3.54 9.55
C ASN A 150 11.54 -2.81 9.27
N ILE A 151 11.39 -2.32 8.05
CA ILE A 151 10.18 -1.67 7.56
C ILE A 151 9.55 -2.56 6.50
N LEU A 152 8.25 -2.74 6.60
CA LEU A 152 7.47 -3.45 5.61
C LEU A 152 6.52 -2.49 4.90
N LEU A 153 6.66 -2.39 3.58
CA LEU A 153 5.74 -1.64 2.72
C LEU A 153 4.80 -2.64 2.05
N GLU A 154 3.51 -2.34 1.95
CA GLU A 154 2.56 -3.17 1.20
C GLU A 154 1.48 -2.34 0.51
N ALA A 155 1.04 -2.78 -0.68
CA ALA A 155 0.00 -2.10 -1.44
C ALA A 155 -0.87 -3.07 -2.22
N VAL A 156 -2.12 -2.65 -2.46
CA VAL A 156 -3.05 -3.26 -3.42
C VAL A 156 -3.79 -2.16 -4.15
N GLY A 157 -4.05 -2.35 -5.44
CA GLY A 157 -4.70 -1.37 -6.31
C GLY A 157 -5.44 -2.02 -7.47
N GLY A 158 -6.13 -1.18 -8.26
CA GLY A 158 -6.92 -1.60 -9.41
C GLY A 158 -6.07 -2.33 -10.46
N GLY A 159 -6.67 -3.32 -11.11
CA GLY A 159 -5.96 -4.25 -11.98
C GLY A 159 -6.56 -5.66 -11.92
N PHE A 160 -6.46 -6.39 -10.80
CA PHE A 160 -5.82 -6.03 -9.53
C PHE A 160 -4.30 -6.26 -9.56
N THR A 161 -3.59 -5.42 -8.81
CA THR A 161 -2.15 -5.55 -8.57
C THR A 161 -1.87 -5.39 -7.09
N TRP A 162 -0.94 -6.16 -6.54
CA TRP A 162 -0.50 -6.01 -5.15
C TRP A 162 0.97 -6.37 -5.00
N GLY A 163 1.56 -5.96 -3.89
CA GLY A 163 2.95 -6.24 -3.61
C GLY A 163 3.39 -5.81 -2.23
N ALA A 164 4.54 -6.32 -1.81
CA ALA A 164 5.21 -5.95 -0.58
C ALA A 164 6.72 -5.81 -0.76
N ILE A 165 7.32 -4.91 0.03
CA ILE A 165 8.76 -4.65 0.04
C ILE A 165 9.24 -4.66 1.48
N LEU A 166 10.23 -5.50 1.77
CA LEU A 166 10.96 -5.47 3.05
C LEU A 166 12.20 -4.60 2.89
N ILE A 167 12.35 -3.63 3.80
CA ILE A 167 13.46 -2.68 3.83
C ILE A 167 14.13 -2.77 5.20
N ARG A 168 15.46 -2.85 5.20
CA ARG A 168 16.29 -2.45 6.34
C ARG A 168 16.62 -0.97 6.15
N TRP A 169 16.02 -0.10 6.96
CA TRP A 169 16.21 1.35 6.88
C TRP A 169 17.59 1.77 7.37
#